data_AF-A0A449HE07-F1
#
_entry.id   AF-A0A449HE07-F1
#
_cell.length_a   1.000
_cell.length_b   1.000
_cell.length_c   1.000
_cell.angle_alpha   90.00
_cell.angle_beta   90.00
_cell.angle_gamma   90.00
#
_symmetry.space_group_name_H-M   'P 1'
#
loop_
_entity.id
_entity.type
_entity.pdbx_description
1 polymer ?
#
loop_
_entity_poly.entity_id
_entity_poly.type
_entity_poly.pdbx_seq_one_letter_code
_entity_poly.pdbx_strand_id
1 'polypeptide(L)'
;MLVTRHTYRLLTVAAAAVLLALGSGGLAAAQPTSPPATTPPSGGGGLTQPVATVITGALALGAALIAFLGVYLTRRQTEKHFAVSHRAEQVRGLRERYTTCAKQLGDDHATVRAAGVYALVALAEDWIALGSADTRPGWLRRWLRSLRLMCSSKADRQKHQLNTDAGRSNDAQTCIDLLCSYLRSPWSNQPFSVVDERERDVRMAGLRALTRFRKDGASSDNRADYKLDFSEANFRRFTLGSTVDLARANLHRADLEEANLHGADLRNAGLNHADLSGADLSQAKLAGAQLMFAGLAGAALGRADLTAAKLRNSTLRSSALMAANLSRTDLGSR
;
A
#
# COMPACT_ATOMS: atom_id res chain seq x y z
N MET A 1 19.37 20.38 5.55
CA MET A 1 19.81 21.34 6.59
C MET A 1 20.83 22.39 6.12
N LEU A 2 21.56 22.22 5.01
CA LEU A 2 22.50 23.27 4.53
C LEU A 2 21.79 24.48 3.86
N VAL A 3 20.74 24.24 3.06
CA VAL A 3 20.00 25.30 2.33
C VAL A 3 19.26 26.26 3.28
N THR A 4 18.86 25.77 4.45
CA THR A 4 18.19 26.56 5.50
C THR A 4 19.12 27.56 6.19
N ARG A 5 20.43 27.30 6.29
CA ARG A 5 21.38 28.27 6.89
C ARG A 5 21.74 29.41 5.94
N HIS A 6 21.83 29.14 4.64
CA HIS A 6 22.13 30.18 3.64
C HIS A 6 20.96 31.13 3.39
N THR A 7 19.74 30.60 3.32
CA THR A 7 18.54 31.44 3.15
C THR A 7 18.29 32.32 4.37
N TYR A 8 18.49 31.80 5.59
CA TYR A 8 18.37 32.59 6.81
C TYR A 8 19.46 33.67 6.91
N ARG A 9 20.71 33.35 6.55
CA ARG A 9 21.80 34.33 6.51
C ARG A 9 21.55 35.46 5.50
N LEU A 10 21.03 35.13 4.31
CA LEU A 10 20.69 36.13 3.29
C LEU A 10 19.54 37.05 3.76
N LEU A 11 18.54 36.51 4.43
CA LEU A 11 17.44 37.29 5.03
C LEU A 11 17.91 38.21 6.17
N THR A 12 18.80 37.73 7.04
CA THR A 12 19.35 38.57 8.12
C THR A 12 20.26 39.68 7.59
N VAL A 13 21.03 39.41 6.53
CA VAL A 13 21.90 40.41 5.89
C VAL A 13 21.06 41.47 5.17
N ALA A 14 19.98 41.06 4.49
CA ALA A 14 19.06 41.99 3.85
C ALA A 14 18.33 42.89 4.87
N ALA A 15 17.89 42.33 6.01
CA ALA A 15 17.26 43.11 7.08
C ALA A 15 18.24 44.11 7.75
N ALA A 16 19.50 43.71 7.95
CA ALA A 16 20.54 44.59 8.48
C ALA A 16 20.87 45.74 7.51
N ALA A 17 20.89 45.48 6.20
CA ALA A 17 21.11 46.50 5.18
C ALA A 17 19.96 47.54 5.13
N VAL A 18 18.71 47.12 5.36
CA VAL A 18 17.55 48.02 5.43
C VAL A 18 17.58 48.89 6.69
N LEU A 19 17.97 48.32 7.84
CA LEU A 19 18.12 49.10 9.09
C LEU A 19 19.26 50.12 9.00
N LEU A 20 20.38 49.79 8.35
CA LEU A 20 21.49 50.72 8.08
C LEU A 20 21.09 51.85 7.11
N ALA A 21 20.22 51.57 6.14
CA ALA A 21 19.69 52.57 5.24
C ALA A 21 18.67 53.53 5.92
N LEU A 22 17.99 53.08 6.98
CA LEU A 22 17.05 53.89 7.75
C LEU A 22 17.73 54.71 8.87
N GLY A 23 18.88 54.25 9.39
CA GLY A 23 19.61 54.93 10.47
C GLY A 23 20.47 56.12 10.07
N SER A 24 20.70 56.35 8.76
CA SER A 24 21.56 57.43 8.26
C SER A 24 20.83 58.73 7.90
N GLY A 25 19.51 58.81 8.14
CA GLY A 25 18.68 59.97 7.85
C GLY A 25 18.10 60.68 9.09
N GLY A 26 18.94 61.39 9.86
CA GLY A 26 18.56 62.58 10.64
C GLY A 26 17.86 62.41 12.01
N LEU A 27 18.61 62.60 13.10
CA LEU A 27 18.08 62.81 14.45
C LEU A 27 18.89 63.90 15.18
N ALA A 28 18.32 65.11 15.31
CA ALA A 28 18.51 66.11 16.40
C ALA A 28 17.88 67.45 15.94
N ALA A 29 16.64 67.76 16.30
CA ALA A 29 16.18 68.37 17.57
C ALA A 29 16.27 69.92 17.56
N ALA A 30 15.09 70.56 17.51
CA ALA A 30 14.91 72.01 17.67
C ALA A 30 14.66 72.37 19.15
N GLN A 31 15.31 73.42 19.65
CA GLN A 31 14.92 74.17 20.85
C GLN A 31 14.72 75.65 20.45
N PRO A 32 13.76 76.40 21.04
CA PRO A 32 13.56 77.82 20.73
C PRO A 32 14.22 78.76 21.76
N THR A 33 14.92 79.80 21.29
CA THR A 33 14.80 81.24 21.64
C THR A 33 16.07 82.04 21.25
N SER A 34 15.84 83.20 20.64
CA SER A 34 16.68 84.18 19.87
C SER A 34 17.64 85.10 20.69
N PRO A 35 18.44 86.07 20.12
CA PRO A 35 18.97 86.38 18.75
C PRO A 35 20.50 86.77 18.77
N PRO A 36 21.08 87.61 17.84
CA PRO A 36 21.47 87.32 16.45
C PRO A 36 22.96 87.63 16.14
N ALA A 37 23.52 87.04 15.06
CA ALA A 37 24.51 87.71 14.20
C ALA A 37 24.82 86.88 12.93
N THR A 38 24.32 87.38 11.80
CA THR A 38 24.99 87.49 10.49
C THR A 38 25.97 86.39 10.03
N THR A 39 25.57 85.58 9.04
CA THR A 39 26.07 85.59 7.63
C THR A 39 25.66 84.30 6.88
N PRO A 40 25.39 84.35 5.55
CA PRO A 40 24.96 83.21 4.72
C PRO A 40 26.14 82.65 3.89
N PRO A 41 25.94 81.82 2.83
CA PRO A 41 25.07 80.67 2.61
C PRO A 41 25.88 79.44 2.09
N SER A 42 25.19 78.33 1.81
CA SER A 42 25.39 77.35 0.71
C SER A 42 24.99 75.98 1.25
N GLY A 43 24.11 75.19 0.63
CA GLY A 43 23.84 74.99 -0.78
C GLY A 43 23.87 73.47 -0.95
N GLY A 44 22.75 72.83 -1.29
CA GLY A 44 22.73 71.38 -1.44
C GLY A 44 21.34 70.82 -1.65
N GLY A 45 21.00 70.57 -2.91
CA GLY A 45 19.67 70.21 -3.41
C GLY A 45 18.98 69.07 -2.66
N GLY A 46 17.84 69.40 -2.06
CA GLY A 46 16.82 68.42 -1.70
C GLY A 46 16.10 67.97 -2.97
N LEU A 47 16.11 66.66 -3.24
CA LEU A 47 15.17 66.03 -4.17
C LEU A 47 13.75 66.51 -3.84
N THR A 48 13.04 66.98 -4.86
CA THR A 48 11.68 67.53 -4.71
C THR A 48 10.78 66.50 -4.01
N GLN A 49 10.03 66.96 -3.00
CA GLN A 49 9.20 66.13 -2.12
C GLN A 49 8.31 65.05 -2.81
N PRO A 50 7.79 65.20 -4.06
CA PRO A 50 7.05 64.12 -4.70
C PRO A 50 7.88 62.88 -5.05
N VAL A 51 9.14 63.02 -5.48
CA VAL A 51 9.95 61.87 -5.94
C VAL A 51 10.38 60.97 -4.78
N ALA A 52 10.73 61.57 -3.64
CA ALA A 52 11.08 60.85 -2.43
C ALA A 52 9.91 59.99 -1.89
N THR A 53 8.68 60.49 -1.98
CA THR A 53 7.46 59.74 -1.57
C THR A 53 7.12 58.57 -2.51
N VAL A 54 7.36 58.72 -3.81
CA VAL A 54 7.15 57.62 -4.78
C VAL A 54 8.18 56.51 -4.57
N ILE A 55 9.44 56.86 -4.32
CA ILE A 55 10.51 55.89 -4.06
C ILE A 55 10.25 55.12 -2.75
N THR A 56 9.87 55.82 -1.68
CA THR A 56 9.53 55.18 -0.40
C THR A 56 8.28 54.30 -0.52
N GLY A 57 7.25 54.73 -1.27
CA GLY A 57 6.07 53.92 -1.57
C GLY A 57 6.40 52.65 -2.37
N ALA A 58 7.27 52.75 -3.38
CA ALA A 58 7.71 51.61 -4.17
C ALA A 58 8.53 50.60 -3.34
N LEU A 59 9.42 51.09 -2.46
CA LEU A 59 10.18 50.24 -1.55
C LEU A 59 9.28 49.55 -0.51
N ALA A 60 8.27 50.25 0.02
CA ALA A 60 7.30 49.67 0.95
C ALA A 60 6.47 48.57 0.28
N LEU A 61 6.02 48.76 -0.95
CA LEU A 61 5.32 47.73 -1.73
C LEU A 61 6.23 46.54 -2.06
N GLY A 62 7.50 46.78 -2.38
CA GLY A 62 8.50 45.71 -2.59
C GLY A 62 8.72 44.88 -1.33
N ALA A 63 8.87 45.52 -0.17
CA ALA A 63 9.00 44.84 1.12
C ALA A 63 7.74 44.03 1.47
N ALA A 64 6.55 44.60 1.25
CA ALA A 64 5.27 43.90 1.47
C ALA A 64 5.11 42.67 0.57
N LEU A 65 5.53 42.77 -0.70
CA LEU A 65 5.43 41.67 -1.66
C LEU A 65 6.42 40.54 -1.31
N ILE A 66 7.64 40.88 -0.87
CA ILE A 66 8.62 39.90 -0.37
C ILE A 66 8.11 39.21 0.89
N ALA A 67 7.55 39.96 1.85
CA ALA A 67 6.96 39.39 3.07
C ALA A 67 5.78 38.45 2.74
N PHE A 68 4.89 38.86 1.83
CA PHE A 68 3.78 38.05 1.36
C PHE A 68 4.26 36.76 0.67
N LEU A 69 5.25 36.85 -0.22
CA LEU A 69 5.84 35.68 -0.87
C LEU A 69 6.48 34.73 0.15
N GLY A 70 7.17 35.28 1.15
CA GLY A 70 7.77 34.53 2.25
C GLY A 70 6.72 33.72 3.01
N VAL A 71 5.65 34.38 3.49
CA VAL A 71 4.54 33.71 4.21
C VAL A 71 3.86 32.67 3.33
N TYR A 72 3.63 32.98 2.05
CA TYR A 72 3.00 32.04 1.11
C TYR A 72 3.85 30.78 0.89
N LEU A 73 5.16 30.94 0.70
CA LEU A 73 6.09 29.82 0.54
C LEU A 73 6.21 28.98 1.82
N THR A 74 6.28 29.62 3.00
CA THR A 74 6.31 28.93 4.29
C THR A 74 5.02 28.17 4.54
N ARG A 75 3.86 28.73 4.20
CA ARG A 75 2.56 28.04 4.29
C ARG A 75 2.50 26.82 3.36
N ARG A 76 2.96 26.94 2.12
CA ARG A 76 3.06 25.79 1.20
C ARG A 76 4.04 24.72 1.68
N GLN A 77 5.15 25.12 2.29
CA GLN A 77 6.13 24.17 2.83
C GLN A 77 5.57 23.44 4.06
N THR A 78 4.93 24.16 4.98
CA THR A 78 4.31 23.57 6.17
C THR A 78 3.18 22.60 5.81
N GLU A 79 2.33 22.93 4.84
CA GLU A 79 1.29 22.01 4.34
C GLU A 79 1.89 20.71 3.77
N LYS A 80 2.98 20.81 2.99
CA LYS A 80 3.69 19.63 2.47
C LYS A 80 4.35 18.82 3.58
N HIS A 81 5.03 19.47 4.53
CA HIS A 81 5.66 18.81 5.66
C HIS A 81 4.62 18.13 6.57
N PHE A 82 3.47 18.76 6.79
CA PHE A 82 2.35 18.18 7.54
C PHE A 82 1.79 16.94 6.84
N ALA A 83 1.54 17.01 5.53
CA ALA A 83 1.06 15.86 4.76
C ALA A 83 2.05 14.68 4.75
N VAL A 84 3.36 14.96 4.64
CA VAL A 84 4.40 13.91 4.67
C VAL A 84 4.55 13.32 6.06
N SER A 85 4.56 14.14 7.12
CA SER A 85 4.69 13.68 8.51
C SER A 85 3.47 12.89 8.97
N HIS A 86 2.25 13.37 8.69
CA HIS A 86 1.01 12.64 9.01
C HIS A 86 0.98 11.27 8.33
N ARG A 87 1.43 11.20 7.07
CA ARG A 87 1.50 9.94 6.34
C ARG A 87 2.56 9.00 6.91
N ALA A 88 3.74 9.53 7.27
CA ALA A 88 4.79 8.74 7.90
C ALA A 88 4.32 8.15 9.23
N GLU A 89 3.55 8.91 10.01
CA GLU A 89 2.97 8.45 11.26
C GLU A 89 1.92 7.35 11.06
N GLN A 90 1.03 7.49 10.06
CA GLN A 90 0.08 6.43 9.69
C GLN A 90 0.78 5.12 9.30
N VAL A 91 1.83 5.21 8.48
CA VAL A 91 2.67 4.06 8.09
C VAL A 91 3.36 3.45 9.30
N ARG A 92 3.87 4.27 10.23
CA ARG A 92 4.52 3.81 11.47
C ARG A 92 3.53 3.04 12.35
N GLY A 93 2.34 3.58 12.58
CA GLY A 93 1.30 2.91 13.36
C GLY A 93 0.81 1.60 12.73
N LEU A 94 0.74 1.53 11.40
CA LEU A 94 0.45 0.27 10.69
C LEU A 94 1.53 -0.80 10.92
N ARG A 95 2.81 -0.43 10.82
CA ARG A 95 3.93 -1.35 11.05
C ARG A 95 4.04 -1.81 12.50
N GLU A 96 3.69 -0.94 13.45
CA GLU A 96 3.65 -1.33 14.86
C GLU A 96 2.56 -2.40 15.11
N ARG A 97 1.37 -2.23 14.51
CA ARG A 97 0.29 -3.24 14.55
C ARG A 97 0.71 -4.57 13.94
N TYR A 98 1.52 -4.57 12.88
CA TYR A 98 2.07 -5.80 12.29
C TYR A 98 2.83 -6.65 13.33
N THR A 99 3.72 -6.02 14.10
CA THR A 99 4.51 -6.74 15.12
C THR A 99 3.63 -7.32 16.23
N THR A 100 2.52 -6.65 16.54
CA THR A 100 1.52 -7.15 17.50
C THR A 100 0.78 -8.36 16.95
N CYS A 101 0.34 -8.31 15.69
CA CYS A 101 -0.31 -9.45 15.02
C CYS A 101 0.62 -10.66 14.95
N ALA A 102 1.90 -10.44 14.61
CA ALA A 102 2.90 -11.51 14.54
C ALA A 102 3.10 -12.19 15.91
N LYS A 103 3.13 -11.42 17.00
CA LYS A 103 3.18 -11.97 18.37
C LYS A 103 1.93 -12.79 18.70
N GLN A 104 0.75 -12.29 18.35
CA GLN A 104 -0.52 -12.99 18.58
C GLN A 104 -0.60 -14.32 17.84
N LEU A 105 -0.07 -14.39 16.61
CA LEU A 105 -0.01 -15.64 15.84
C LEU A 105 0.93 -16.68 16.44
N GLY A 106 1.96 -16.26 17.16
CA GLY A 106 2.91 -17.13 17.86
C GLY A 106 2.50 -17.49 19.29
N ASP A 107 1.31 -17.10 19.74
CA ASP A 107 0.83 -17.36 21.10
C ASP A 107 0.35 -18.82 21.28
N ASP A 108 0.49 -19.36 22.48
CA ASP A 108 0.09 -20.74 22.82
C ASP A 108 -1.44 -20.92 22.79
N HIS A 109 -2.22 -19.87 23.08
CA HIS A 109 -3.67 -19.92 23.08
C HIS A 109 -4.28 -19.71 21.69
N ALA A 110 -5.07 -20.69 21.24
CA ALA A 110 -5.76 -20.63 19.95
C ALA A 110 -6.65 -19.37 19.79
N THR A 111 -7.30 -18.90 20.85
CA THR A 111 -8.12 -17.67 20.81
C THR A 111 -7.31 -16.42 20.50
N VAL A 112 -6.07 -16.34 21.01
CA VAL A 112 -5.15 -15.24 20.75
C VAL A 112 -4.65 -15.33 19.30
N ARG A 113 -4.33 -16.52 18.82
CA ARG A 113 -4.00 -16.75 17.40
C ARG A 113 -5.14 -16.34 16.48
N ALA A 114 -6.39 -16.67 16.84
CA ALA A 114 -7.59 -16.25 16.11
C ALA A 114 -7.69 -14.73 16.01
N ALA A 115 -7.51 -14.02 17.13
CA ALA A 115 -7.47 -12.56 17.14
C ALA A 115 -6.35 -12.02 16.25
N GLY A 116 -5.16 -12.64 16.28
CA GLY A 116 -4.04 -12.30 15.40
C GLY A 116 -4.36 -12.45 13.92
N VAL A 117 -5.04 -13.54 13.53
CA VAL A 117 -5.53 -13.76 12.15
C VAL A 117 -6.45 -12.62 11.70
N TYR A 118 -7.47 -12.30 12.49
CA TYR A 118 -8.42 -11.22 12.15
C TYR A 118 -7.75 -9.84 12.14
N ALA A 119 -6.88 -9.56 13.10
CA ALA A 119 -6.15 -8.31 13.19
C ALA A 119 -5.23 -8.11 11.97
N LEU A 120 -4.60 -9.18 11.51
CA LEU A 120 -3.70 -9.14 10.35
C LEU A 120 -4.45 -8.96 9.03
N VAL A 121 -5.65 -9.53 8.90
CA VAL A 121 -6.55 -9.28 7.77
C VAL A 121 -6.99 -7.81 7.75
N ALA A 122 -7.43 -7.28 8.89
CA ALA A 122 -7.80 -5.86 9.01
C ALA A 122 -6.60 -4.94 8.70
N LEU A 123 -5.40 -5.33 9.13
CA LEU A 123 -4.18 -4.60 8.83
C LEU A 123 -3.88 -4.58 7.33
N ALA A 124 -4.03 -5.72 6.63
CA ALA A 124 -3.86 -5.79 5.19
C ALA A 124 -4.90 -4.91 4.46
N GLU A 125 -6.16 -4.92 4.91
CA GLU A 125 -7.21 -4.03 4.39
C GLU A 125 -6.86 -2.55 4.57
N ASP A 126 -6.34 -2.17 5.75
CA ASP A 126 -5.89 -0.79 6.02
C ASP A 126 -4.72 -0.38 5.10
N TRP A 127 -3.76 -1.28 4.84
CA TRP A 127 -2.67 -1.04 3.89
C TRP A 127 -3.20 -0.83 2.46
N ILE A 128 -4.17 -1.64 2.04
CA ILE A 128 -4.84 -1.50 0.74
C ILE A 128 -5.57 -0.15 0.66
N ALA A 129 -6.30 0.22 1.72
CA ALA A 129 -7.03 1.48 1.79
C ALA A 129 -6.08 2.68 1.72
N LEU A 130 -4.98 2.66 2.48
CA LEU A 130 -3.93 3.68 2.45
C LEU A 130 -3.28 3.80 1.05
N GLY A 131 -3.16 2.69 0.32
CA GLY A 131 -2.67 2.65 -1.05
C GLY A 131 -3.61 3.28 -2.07
N SER A 132 -4.92 3.11 -1.91
CA SER A 132 -5.96 3.59 -2.84
C SER A 132 -6.30 5.08 -2.74
N ALA A 133 -5.83 5.78 -1.70
CA ALA A 133 -6.17 7.18 -1.46
C ALA A 133 -5.47 8.15 -2.43
N ASP A 134 -6.11 8.49 -3.56
CA ASP A 134 -5.74 9.64 -4.41
C ASP A 134 -6.10 10.94 -3.66
N THR A 135 -5.14 11.52 -2.94
CA THR A 135 -5.28 12.68 -2.04
C THR A 135 -5.49 14.04 -2.73
N ARG A 136 -6.05 14.08 -3.95
CA ARG A 136 -6.26 15.34 -4.69
C ARG A 136 -7.67 15.93 -4.47
N PRO A 137 -7.78 17.22 -4.08
CA PRO A 137 -9.08 17.88 -3.92
C PRO A 137 -9.91 17.82 -5.22
N GLY A 138 -11.22 17.59 -5.10
CA GLY A 138 -12.12 17.42 -6.25
C GLY A 138 -12.22 18.65 -7.17
N TRP A 139 -11.99 19.85 -6.62
CA TRP A 139 -11.92 21.09 -7.39
C TRP A 139 -10.62 21.17 -8.22
N LEU A 140 -9.50 20.70 -7.67
CA LEU A 140 -8.19 20.68 -8.35
C LEU A 140 -8.19 19.68 -9.52
N ARG A 141 -8.89 18.55 -9.39
CA ARG A 141 -9.09 17.58 -10.47
C ARG A 141 -9.93 18.15 -11.62
N ARG A 142 -11.00 18.89 -11.31
CA ARG A 142 -11.84 19.57 -12.30
C ARG A 142 -11.08 20.69 -13.02
N TRP A 143 -10.34 21.50 -12.27
CA TRP A 143 -9.56 22.62 -12.78
C TRP A 143 -8.38 22.19 -13.69
N LEU A 144 -7.69 21.09 -13.35
CA LEU A 144 -6.61 20.53 -14.18
C LEU A 144 -7.12 19.84 -15.46
N ARG A 145 -8.36 19.32 -15.46
CA ARG A 145 -9.02 18.80 -16.68
C ARG A 145 -9.44 19.93 -17.62
N SER A 146 -9.95 21.04 -17.08
CA SER A 146 -10.38 22.19 -17.89
C SER A 146 -9.24 22.91 -18.59
N LEU A 147 -8.02 22.89 -18.03
CA LEU A 147 -6.87 23.59 -18.61
C LEU A 147 -6.11 22.79 -19.67
N ARG A 148 -6.50 21.55 -20.00
CA ARG A 148 -5.74 20.60 -20.86
C ARG A 148 -4.24 20.42 -20.47
N LEU A 149 -3.82 20.92 -19.31
CA LEU A 149 -2.47 20.78 -18.76
C LEU A 149 -2.16 19.36 -18.25
N MET A 150 -3.03 18.38 -18.51
CA MET A 150 -2.71 16.97 -18.33
C MET A 150 -1.77 16.44 -19.43
N CYS A 151 -0.65 17.11 -19.66
CA CYS A 151 0.52 16.54 -20.34
C CYS A 151 1.67 16.33 -19.35
N SER A 152 1.43 15.65 -18.24
CA SER A 152 2.45 14.73 -17.72
C SER A 152 2.26 13.44 -18.50
N SER A 153 3.26 13.03 -19.28
CA SER A 153 3.18 11.84 -20.14
C SER A 153 2.53 10.69 -19.34
N LYS A 154 1.61 9.95 -19.96
CA LYS A 154 1.03 8.76 -19.31
C LYS A 154 2.15 7.86 -18.76
N ALA A 155 3.32 7.85 -19.42
CA ALA A 155 4.52 7.15 -18.99
C ALA A 155 5.09 7.60 -17.63
N ASP A 156 5.23 8.91 -17.35
CA ASP A 156 5.77 9.38 -16.05
C ASP A 156 4.77 9.24 -14.91
N ARG A 157 3.48 9.47 -15.20
CA ARG A 157 2.38 9.17 -14.27
C ARG A 157 2.35 7.68 -13.94
N GLN A 158 2.46 6.82 -14.94
CA GLN A 158 2.46 5.37 -14.75
C GLN A 158 3.73 4.92 -14.03
N LYS A 159 4.93 5.47 -14.31
CA LYS A 159 6.19 5.05 -13.67
C LYS A 159 6.29 5.43 -12.19
N HIS A 160 5.85 6.63 -11.80
CA HIS A 160 5.86 7.06 -10.39
C HIS A 160 4.75 6.40 -9.56
N GLN A 161 3.59 6.18 -10.17
CA GLN A 161 2.44 5.51 -9.56
C GLN A 161 2.73 4.00 -9.44
N LEU A 162 3.33 3.36 -10.46
CA LEU A 162 3.86 1.99 -10.39
C LEU A 162 4.92 1.81 -9.29
N ASN A 163 5.90 2.72 -9.15
CA ASN A 163 6.94 2.57 -8.12
C ASN A 163 6.42 2.77 -6.69
N THR A 164 5.42 3.64 -6.49
CA THR A 164 4.83 3.83 -5.16
C THR A 164 3.74 2.83 -4.83
N ASP A 165 2.98 2.36 -5.82
CA ASP A 165 2.00 1.29 -5.66
C ASP A 165 2.67 -0.08 -5.54
N ALA A 166 3.84 -0.30 -6.17
CA ALA A 166 4.64 -1.52 -5.99
C ALA A 166 5.15 -1.68 -4.55
N GLY A 167 5.67 -0.60 -3.93
CA GLY A 167 6.08 -0.64 -2.51
C GLY A 167 4.91 -0.78 -1.54
N ARG A 168 3.73 -0.22 -1.85
CA ARG A 168 2.52 -0.28 -1.01
C ARG A 168 1.77 -1.62 -1.14
N SER A 169 1.73 -2.18 -2.34
CA SER A 169 1.27 -3.55 -2.58
C SER A 169 2.16 -4.55 -1.84
N ASN A 170 3.44 -4.23 -1.65
CA ASN A 170 4.37 -5.11 -0.95
C ASN A 170 4.08 -5.20 0.56
N ASP A 171 3.71 -4.11 1.23
CA ASP A 171 3.41 -4.13 2.68
C ASP A 171 2.11 -4.92 2.98
N ALA A 172 1.08 -4.80 2.13
CA ALA A 172 -0.12 -5.63 2.22
C ALA A 172 0.17 -7.11 1.87
N GLN A 173 0.98 -7.35 0.84
CA GLN A 173 1.46 -8.69 0.50
C GLN A 173 2.26 -9.30 1.64
N THR A 174 3.07 -8.52 2.37
CA THR A 174 3.83 -8.99 3.54
C THR A 174 2.91 -9.49 4.65
N CYS A 175 1.78 -8.81 4.88
CA CYS A 175 0.77 -9.29 5.82
C CYS A 175 0.19 -10.62 5.33
N ILE A 176 -0.21 -10.69 4.05
CA ILE A 176 -0.75 -11.92 3.44
C ILE A 176 0.27 -13.07 3.52
N ASP A 177 1.55 -12.79 3.27
CA ASP A 177 2.65 -13.76 3.33
C ASP A 177 2.86 -14.29 4.75
N LEU A 178 2.73 -13.43 5.77
CA LEU A 178 2.79 -13.85 7.17
C LEU A 178 1.60 -14.75 7.54
N LEU A 179 0.40 -14.45 7.05
CA LEU A 179 -0.74 -15.34 7.27
C LEU A 179 -0.57 -16.67 6.51
N CYS A 180 -0.04 -16.62 5.29
CA CYS A 180 0.27 -17.83 4.52
C CYS A 180 1.36 -18.67 5.21
N SER A 181 2.40 -18.04 5.78
CA SER A 181 3.44 -18.77 6.53
C SER A 181 2.88 -19.39 7.81
N TYR A 182 2.00 -18.69 8.52
CA TYR A 182 1.27 -19.26 9.66
C TYR A 182 0.46 -20.49 9.24
N LEU A 183 -0.30 -20.40 8.15
CA LEU A 183 -1.12 -21.51 7.63
C LEU A 183 -0.28 -22.70 7.15
N ARG A 184 0.93 -22.45 6.62
CA ARG A 184 1.90 -23.49 6.22
C ARG A 184 2.60 -24.19 7.39
N SER A 185 2.64 -23.58 8.57
CA SER A 185 3.43 -24.09 9.69
C SER A 185 3.07 -25.56 10.02
N PRO A 186 4.08 -26.45 10.17
CA PRO A 186 3.85 -27.88 10.34
C PRO A 186 3.14 -28.19 11.65
N TRP A 187 2.32 -29.23 11.58
CA TRP A 187 1.47 -29.68 12.67
C TRP A 187 2.30 -30.48 13.65
N SER A 188 2.00 -30.40 14.94
CA SER A 188 2.44 -31.48 15.82
C SER A 188 1.75 -32.75 15.33
N ASN A 189 2.51 -33.73 14.84
CA ASN A 189 2.00 -35.04 14.37
C ASN A 189 1.40 -35.90 15.51
N GLN A 190 0.97 -35.29 16.61
CA GLN A 190 0.34 -35.98 17.73
C GLN A 190 -1.10 -36.37 17.35
N PRO A 191 -1.56 -37.56 17.75
CA PRO A 191 -2.91 -38.03 17.44
C PRO A 191 -3.96 -37.04 17.96
N PHE A 192 -4.99 -36.86 17.14
CA PHE A 192 -6.05 -35.86 17.23
C PHE A 192 -6.57 -35.73 18.68
N SER A 193 -6.25 -34.60 19.32
CA SER A 193 -6.82 -34.20 20.61
C SER A 193 -7.79 -33.03 20.40
N VAL A 194 -8.70 -32.78 21.34
CA VAL A 194 -9.67 -31.65 21.29
C VAL A 194 -8.99 -30.27 21.12
N VAL A 195 -7.70 -30.16 21.46
CA VAL A 195 -6.89 -28.94 21.25
C VAL A 195 -6.70 -28.64 19.75
N ASP A 196 -6.73 -29.66 18.91
CA ASP A 196 -6.52 -29.60 17.45
C ASP A 196 -7.74 -29.02 16.70
N GLU A 197 -8.96 -29.24 17.20
CA GLU A 197 -10.19 -28.70 16.58
C GLU A 197 -10.24 -27.17 16.62
N ARG A 198 -9.87 -26.56 17.75
CA ARG A 198 -9.84 -25.09 17.86
C ARG A 198 -8.81 -24.48 16.94
N GLU A 199 -7.65 -25.12 16.78
CA GLU A 199 -6.62 -24.63 15.87
C GLU A 199 -7.04 -24.74 14.41
N ARG A 200 -7.76 -25.81 14.04
CA ARG A 200 -8.39 -25.92 12.71
C ARG A 200 -9.35 -24.79 12.43
N ASP A 201 -10.20 -24.45 13.39
CA ASP A 201 -11.15 -23.33 13.24
C ASP A 201 -10.42 -22.00 13.01
N VAL A 202 -9.31 -21.75 13.72
CA VAL A 202 -8.48 -20.56 13.52
C VAL A 202 -7.87 -20.53 12.12
N ARG A 203 -7.29 -21.64 11.68
CA ARG A 203 -6.68 -21.73 10.35
C ARG A 203 -7.74 -21.60 9.25
N MET A 204 -8.91 -22.22 9.44
CA MET A 204 -10.05 -22.07 8.53
C MET A 204 -10.58 -20.65 8.49
N ALA A 205 -10.62 -19.94 9.62
CA ALA A 205 -10.96 -18.53 9.64
C ALA A 205 -9.95 -17.69 8.85
N GLY A 206 -8.65 -17.98 9.00
CA GLY A 206 -7.59 -17.32 8.23
C GLY A 206 -7.70 -17.57 6.73
N LEU A 207 -7.93 -18.81 6.34
CA LEU A 207 -8.08 -19.19 4.95
C LEU A 207 -9.35 -18.58 4.31
N ARG A 208 -10.47 -18.57 5.04
CA ARG A 208 -11.70 -17.86 4.63
C ARG A 208 -11.48 -16.35 4.53
N ALA A 209 -10.69 -15.76 5.43
CA ALA A 209 -10.38 -14.34 5.37
C ALA A 209 -9.51 -14.00 4.15
N LEU A 210 -8.61 -14.89 3.73
CA LEU A 210 -7.79 -14.72 2.54
C LEU A 210 -8.62 -14.64 1.24
N THR A 211 -9.82 -15.21 1.22
CA THR A 211 -10.72 -15.11 0.06
C THR A 211 -11.10 -13.66 -0.26
N ARG A 212 -11.10 -12.75 0.73
CA ARG A 212 -11.40 -11.32 0.52
C ARG A 212 -10.34 -10.59 -0.30
N PHE A 213 -9.11 -11.08 -0.30
CA PHE A 213 -8.00 -10.52 -1.08
C PHE A 213 -7.94 -11.06 -2.50
N ARG A 214 -8.88 -11.94 -2.86
CA ARG A 214 -8.97 -12.54 -4.17
C ARG A 214 -10.11 -11.96 -4.98
N LYS A 215 -9.91 -11.94 -6.28
CA LYS A 215 -10.81 -11.32 -7.24
C LYS A 215 -11.64 -12.38 -7.93
N ASP A 216 -12.96 -12.25 -7.85
CA ASP A 216 -13.86 -12.83 -8.84
C ASP A 216 -13.45 -12.29 -10.21
N GLY A 217 -13.00 -13.17 -11.10
CA GLY A 217 -12.33 -12.85 -12.37
C GLY A 217 -13.12 -12.04 -13.41
N ALA A 218 -14.04 -11.15 -13.01
CA ALA A 218 -14.94 -10.38 -13.86
C ALA A 218 -14.74 -8.84 -13.83
N SER A 219 -14.04 -8.25 -12.85
CA SER A 219 -13.90 -6.78 -12.80
C SER A 219 -12.63 -6.28 -13.50
N SER A 220 -12.70 -5.21 -14.28
CA SER A 220 -11.55 -4.59 -14.95
C SER A 220 -10.74 -3.65 -14.05
N ASP A 221 -10.99 -3.65 -12.73
CA ASP A 221 -10.32 -2.70 -11.85
C ASP A 221 -8.94 -3.18 -11.37
N ASN A 222 -8.01 -2.23 -11.41
CA ASN A 222 -6.56 -2.33 -11.22
C ASN A 222 -6.16 -2.62 -9.76
N ARG A 223 -6.85 -3.53 -9.08
CA ARG A 223 -6.53 -3.99 -7.72
C ARG A 223 -5.54 -5.15 -7.80
N ALA A 224 -4.47 -5.09 -7.02
CA ALA A 224 -3.38 -6.07 -7.04
C ALA A 224 -3.92 -7.49 -6.79
N ASP A 225 -3.60 -8.41 -7.70
CA ASP A 225 -3.84 -9.86 -7.51
C ASP A 225 -2.78 -10.35 -6.52
N TYR A 226 -3.15 -10.46 -5.24
CA TYR A 226 -2.21 -10.86 -4.20
C TYR A 226 -1.88 -12.35 -4.33
N LYS A 227 -0.60 -12.67 -4.31
CA LYS A 227 -0.15 -14.05 -4.46
C LYS A 227 -0.40 -14.79 -3.14
N LEU A 228 -1.14 -15.90 -3.19
CA LEU A 228 -1.25 -16.80 -2.05
C LEU A 228 -0.23 -17.93 -2.21
N ASP A 229 0.64 -18.09 -1.22
CA ASP A 229 1.67 -19.13 -1.21
C ASP A 229 1.45 -20.13 -0.07
N PHE A 230 0.84 -21.25 -0.43
CA PHE A 230 0.62 -22.42 0.40
C PHE A 230 1.47 -23.61 -0.07
N SER A 231 2.63 -23.33 -0.67
CA SER A 231 3.59 -24.38 -1.00
C SER A 231 3.96 -25.19 0.24
N GLU A 232 3.98 -26.52 0.10
CA GLU A 232 4.32 -27.46 1.17
C GLU A 232 3.39 -27.38 2.41
N ALA A 233 2.23 -26.72 2.28
CA ALA A 233 1.25 -26.64 3.36
C ALA A 233 0.66 -28.02 3.67
N ASN A 234 0.40 -28.29 4.95
CA ASN A 234 -0.35 -29.46 5.38
C ASN A 234 -1.83 -29.09 5.62
N PHE A 235 -2.67 -29.57 4.72
CA PHE A 235 -4.13 -29.49 4.74
C PHE A 235 -4.75 -30.90 4.69
N ARG A 236 -4.02 -31.92 5.15
CA ARG A 236 -4.51 -33.29 5.20
C ARG A 236 -5.82 -33.35 5.99
N ARG A 237 -6.85 -33.96 5.40
CA ARG A 237 -8.19 -34.14 6.00
C ARG A 237 -8.91 -32.84 6.35
N PHE A 238 -8.51 -31.70 5.78
CA PHE A 238 -9.20 -30.42 6.00
C PHE A 238 -10.54 -30.35 5.29
N THR A 239 -11.48 -29.63 5.88
CA THR A 239 -12.71 -29.22 5.19
C THR A 239 -12.57 -27.80 4.68
N LEU A 240 -12.14 -27.66 3.42
CA LEU A 240 -11.98 -26.39 2.72
C LEU A 240 -13.30 -25.99 2.04
N GLY A 241 -13.91 -26.93 1.31
CA GLY A 241 -15.22 -26.78 0.67
C GLY A 241 -15.33 -25.61 -0.33
N SER A 242 -16.57 -25.27 -0.70
CA SER A 242 -16.87 -24.25 -1.72
C SER A 242 -16.70 -22.80 -1.25
N THR A 243 -16.58 -22.57 0.05
CA THR A 243 -16.41 -21.21 0.63
C THR A 243 -15.01 -20.66 0.46
N VAL A 244 -14.07 -21.49 0.01
CA VAL A 244 -12.67 -21.19 -0.08
C VAL A 244 -12.29 -20.96 -1.54
N ASP A 245 -11.73 -19.78 -1.82
CA ASP A 245 -11.17 -19.43 -3.12
C ASP A 245 -9.65 -19.58 -3.10
N LEU A 246 -9.14 -20.51 -3.91
CA LEU A 246 -7.72 -20.84 -4.09
C LEU A 246 -7.30 -20.69 -5.57
N ALA A 247 -8.09 -20.04 -6.42
CA ALA A 247 -7.76 -19.90 -7.84
C ALA A 247 -6.47 -19.08 -8.10
N ARG A 248 -5.42 -19.64 -8.69
CA ARG A 248 -4.06 -19.03 -8.79
C ARG A 248 -3.24 -19.09 -7.50
N ALA A 249 -3.73 -19.73 -6.44
CA ALA A 249 -2.88 -20.00 -5.27
C ALA A 249 -1.75 -20.96 -5.65
N ASN A 250 -0.58 -20.78 -5.05
CA ASN A 250 0.51 -21.74 -5.12
C ASN A 250 0.32 -22.80 -4.02
N LEU A 251 0.03 -24.04 -4.43
CA LEU A 251 -0.13 -25.23 -3.60
C LEU A 251 0.90 -26.29 -3.99
N HIS A 252 2.06 -25.86 -4.50
CA HIS A 252 3.14 -26.77 -4.91
C HIS A 252 3.55 -27.66 -3.73
N ARG A 253 3.53 -28.99 -3.92
CA ARG A 253 3.85 -29.97 -2.87
C ARG A 253 2.99 -29.90 -1.61
N ALA A 254 1.81 -29.27 -1.67
CA ALA A 254 0.88 -29.27 -0.54
C ALA A 254 0.38 -30.70 -0.26
N ASP A 255 0.23 -31.05 1.01
CA ASP A 255 -0.45 -32.26 1.46
C ASP A 255 -1.94 -31.93 1.63
N LEU A 256 -2.77 -32.45 0.73
CA LEU A 256 -4.22 -32.34 0.69
C LEU A 256 -4.85 -33.75 0.73
N GLU A 257 -4.13 -34.74 1.27
CA GLU A 257 -4.61 -36.11 1.37
C GLU A 257 -5.93 -36.14 2.16
N GLU A 258 -6.95 -36.82 1.62
CA GLU A 258 -8.30 -36.91 2.19
C GLU A 258 -8.98 -35.54 2.48
N ALA A 259 -8.49 -34.44 1.91
CA ALA A 259 -9.11 -33.13 2.10
C ALA A 259 -10.47 -33.04 1.38
N ASN A 260 -11.43 -32.37 2.02
CA ASN A 260 -12.70 -32.01 1.40
C ASN A 260 -12.58 -30.64 0.71
N LEU A 261 -12.51 -30.69 -0.61
CA LEU A 261 -12.45 -29.57 -1.55
C LEU A 261 -13.73 -29.51 -2.41
N HIS A 262 -14.85 -30.04 -1.91
CA HIS A 262 -16.11 -30.07 -2.63
C HIS A 262 -16.52 -28.68 -3.10
N GLY A 263 -16.65 -28.49 -4.41
CA GLY A 263 -17.02 -27.21 -5.02
C GLY A 263 -15.99 -26.07 -4.87
N ALA A 264 -14.77 -26.35 -4.38
CA ALA A 264 -13.72 -25.34 -4.19
C ALA A 264 -13.29 -24.69 -5.51
N ASP A 265 -12.88 -23.41 -5.46
CA ASP A 265 -12.33 -22.73 -6.63
C ASP A 265 -10.80 -22.84 -6.67
N LEU A 266 -10.28 -23.63 -7.61
CA LEU A 266 -8.86 -23.91 -7.82
C LEU A 266 -8.43 -23.52 -9.25
N ARG A 267 -9.18 -22.64 -9.93
CA ARG A 267 -8.87 -22.22 -11.31
C ARG A 267 -7.46 -21.65 -11.41
N ASN A 268 -6.64 -22.16 -12.31
CA ASN A 268 -5.24 -21.76 -12.49
C ASN A 268 -4.34 -21.94 -11.24
N ALA A 269 -4.75 -22.70 -10.22
CA ALA A 269 -3.91 -22.99 -9.06
C ALA A 269 -2.66 -23.81 -9.44
N GLY A 270 -1.56 -23.61 -8.73
CA GLY A 270 -0.32 -24.37 -8.90
C GLY A 270 -0.26 -25.54 -7.93
N LEU A 271 -0.74 -26.72 -8.34
CA LEU A 271 -0.82 -27.96 -7.54
C LEU A 271 0.24 -29.00 -7.98
N ASN A 272 1.30 -28.57 -8.66
CA ASN A 272 2.34 -29.50 -9.11
C ASN A 272 2.96 -30.22 -7.90
N HIS A 273 3.10 -31.55 -7.99
CA HIS A 273 3.58 -32.42 -6.90
C HIS A 273 2.74 -32.42 -5.61
N ALA A 274 1.52 -31.86 -5.60
CA ALA A 274 0.64 -31.94 -4.44
C ALA A 274 0.12 -33.38 -4.24
N ASP A 275 -0.12 -33.77 -2.98
CA ASP A 275 -0.82 -35.01 -2.66
C ASP A 275 -2.30 -34.70 -2.45
N LEU A 276 -3.17 -35.22 -3.31
CA LEU A 276 -4.63 -35.13 -3.28
C LEU A 276 -5.24 -36.55 -3.16
N SER A 277 -4.47 -37.53 -2.68
CA SER A 277 -4.94 -38.91 -2.58
C SER A 277 -6.15 -38.98 -1.65
N GLY A 278 -7.23 -39.61 -2.12
CA GLY A 278 -8.50 -39.70 -1.39
C GLY A 278 -9.26 -38.39 -1.20
N ALA A 279 -8.81 -37.26 -1.76
CA ALA A 279 -9.49 -35.98 -1.60
C ALA A 279 -10.86 -35.94 -2.30
N ASP A 280 -11.83 -35.22 -1.72
CA ASP A 280 -13.10 -34.92 -2.38
C ASP A 280 -12.99 -33.61 -3.16
N LEU A 281 -12.81 -33.71 -4.47
CA LEU A 281 -12.81 -32.61 -5.44
C LEU A 281 -14.11 -32.58 -6.25
N SER A 282 -15.19 -33.21 -5.78
CA SER A 282 -16.46 -33.24 -6.51
C SER A 282 -16.97 -31.81 -6.72
N GLN A 283 -17.39 -31.50 -7.95
CA GLN A 283 -17.83 -30.16 -8.38
C GLN A 283 -16.76 -29.05 -8.27
N ALA A 284 -15.50 -29.37 -7.96
CA ALA A 284 -14.44 -28.37 -7.86
C ALA A 284 -14.15 -27.71 -9.22
N LYS A 285 -13.76 -26.42 -9.21
CA LYS A 285 -13.37 -25.66 -10.40
C LYS A 285 -11.86 -25.70 -10.55
N LEU A 286 -11.35 -26.57 -11.42
CA LEU A 286 -9.92 -26.79 -11.67
C LEU A 286 -9.46 -26.29 -13.05
N ALA A 287 -10.26 -25.44 -13.71
CA ALA A 287 -9.93 -24.96 -15.05
C ALA A 287 -8.55 -24.29 -15.09
N GLY A 288 -7.66 -24.76 -15.97
CA GLY A 288 -6.29 -24.28 -16.11
C GLY A 288 -5.35 -24.62 -14.95
N ALA A 289 -5.77 -25.42 -13.96
CA ALA A 289 -4.93 -25.81 -12.83
C ALA A 289 -3.71 -26.63 -13.28
N GLN A 290 -2.58 -26.45 -12.59
CA GLN A 290 -1.34 -27.18 -12.84
C GLN A 290 -1.23 -28.33 -11.85
N LEU A 291 -1.46 -29.57 -12.28
CA LEU A 291 -1.49 -30.79 -11.47
C LEU A 291 -0.38 -31.77 -11.92
N MET A 292 0.72 -31.27 -12.48
CA MET A 292 1.80 -32.13 -12.97
C MET A 292 2.42 -32.89 -11.80
N PHE A 293 2.60 -34.19 -11.94
CA PHE A 293 3.09 -35.09 -10.87
C PHE A 293 2.24 -35.10 -9.59
N ALA A 294 1.00 -34.62 -9.60
CA ALA A 294 0.12 -34.67 -8.44
C ALA A 294 -0.38 -36.10 -8.16
N GLY A 295 -0.52 -36.46 -6.89
CA GLY A 295 -1.15 -37.71 -6.46
C GLY A 295 -2.66 -37.54 -6.36
N LEU A 296 -3.45 -38.19 -7.22
CA LEU A 296 -4.92 -38.14 -7.20
C LEU A 296 -5.51 -39.55 -6.99
N ALA A 297 -4.74 -40.45 -6.37
CA ALA A 297 -5.16 -41.83 -6.18
C ALA A 297 -6.40 -41.88 -5.28
N GLY A 298 -7.49 -42.49 -5.75
CA GLY A 298 -8.75 -42.55 -5.00
C GLY A 298 -9.50 -41.21 -4.85
N ALA A 299 -9.04 -40.12 -5.47
CA ALA A 299 -9.71 -38.82 -5.38
C ALA A 299 -11.09 -38.83 -6.07
N ALA A 300 -12.08 -38.16 -5.47
CA ALA A 300 -13.40 -37.97 -6.07
C ALA A 300 -13.41 -36.69 -6.91
N LEU A 301 -13.52 -36.82 -8.23
CA LEU A 301 -13.54 -35.71 -9.19
C LEU A 301 -14.90 -35.59 -9.90
N GLY A 302 -15.96 -36.13 -9.28
CA GLY A 302 -17.28 -36.18 -9.87
C GLY A 302 -17.79 -34.78 -10.23
N ARG A 303 -18.16 -34.55 -11.49
CA ARG A 303 -18.59 -33.23 -12.01
C ARG A 303 -17.57 -32.09 -11.86
N ALA A 304 -16.30 -32.39 -11.60
CA ALA A 304 -15.25 -31.38 -11.53
C ALA A 304 -14.97 -30.77 -12.91
N ASP A 305 -14.61 -29.49 -12.95
CA ASP A 305 -14.20 -28.81 -14.18
C ASP A 305 -12.67 -28.80 -14.31
N LEU A 306 -12.12 -29.72 -15.10
CA LEU A 306 -10.69 -29.86 -15.39
C LEU A 306 -10.32 -29.23 -16.75
N THR A 307 -11.15 -28.33 -17.30
CA THR A 307 -10.91 -27.72 -18.61
C THR A 307 -9.52 -27.10 -18.69
N ALA A 308 -8.73 -27.48 -19.69
CA ALA A 308 -7.35 -27.01 -19.88
C ALA A 308 -6.39 -27.24 -18.69
N ALA A 309 -6.74 -28.12 -17.73
CA ALA A 309 -5.85 -28.50 -16.63
C ALA A 309 -4.66 -29.32 -17.16
N LYS A 310 -3.52 -29.25 -16.46
CA LYS A 310 -2.28 -29.98 -16.80
C LYS A 310 -2.07 -31.14 -15.83
N LEU A 311 -2.32 -32.36 -16.28
CA LEU A 311 -2.28 -33.59 -15.48
C LEU A 311 -1.12 -34.53 -15.88
N ARG A 312 -0.14 -34.05 -16.66
CA ARG A 312 1.03 -34.86 -17.05
C ARG A 312 1.70 -35.51 -15.84
N ASN A 313 1.94 -36.82 -15.93
CA ASN A 313 2.56 -37.64 -14.89
C ASN A 313 1.81 -37.65 -13.53
N SER A 314 0.54 -37.21 -13.48
CA SER A 314 -0.29 -37.35 -12.28
C SER A 314 -0.80 -38.79 -12.11
N THR A 315 -1.11 -39.20 -10.88
CA THR A 315 -1.65 -40.53 -10.59
C THR A 315 -3.16 -40.47 -10.41
N LEU A 316 -3.93 -41.00 -11.37
CA LEU A 316 -5.40 -41.05 -11.33
C LEU A 316 -5.96 -42.44 -10.95
N ARG A 317 -5.14 -43.34 -10.39
CA ARG A 317 -5.55 -44.70 -10.02
C ARG A 317 -6.76 -44.66 -9.10
N SER A 318 -7.83 -45.39 -9.45
CA SER A 318 -9.07 -45.45 -8.66
C SER A 318 -9.76 -44.10 -8.42
N SER A 319 -9.42 -43.05 -9.18
CA SER A 319 -10.10 -41.76 -9.09
C SER A 319 -11.48 -41.82 -9.75
N ALA A 320 -12.47 -41.14 -9.15
CA ALA A 320 -13.84 -41.12 -9.66
C ALA A 320 -14.07 -39.89 -10.53
N LEU A 321 -14.01 -40.05 -11.86
CA LEU A 321 -14.16 -38.97 -12.84
C LEU A 321 -15.59 -38.83 -13.42
N MET A 322 -16.60 -39.37 -12.74
CA MET A 322 -17.98 -39.41 -13.25
C MET A 322 -18.47 -37.99 -13.60
N ALA A 323 -18.83 -37.77 -14.87
CA ALA A 323 -19.27 -36.48 -15.40
C ALA A 323 -18.27 -35.31 -15.24
N ALA A 324 -16.98 -35.58 -15.03
CA ALA A 324 -15.94 -34.55 -15.01
C ALA A 324 -15.72 -33.97 -16.42
N ASN A 325 -15.50 -32.66 -16.52
CA ASN A 325 -15.16 -32.01 -17.77
C ASN A 325 -13.64 -32.01 -18.00
N LEU A 326 -13.18 -32.89 -18.90
CA LEU A 326 -11.77 -33.03 -19.28
C LEU A 326 -11.42 -32.33 -20.62
N SER A 327 -12.22 -31.34 -21.04
CA SER A 327 -12.00 -30.67 -22.32
C SER A 327 -10.65 -29.94 -22.34
N ARG A 328 -9.83 -30.19 -23.37
CA ARG A 328 -8.48 -29.61 -23.53
C ARG A 328 -7.51 -29.93 -22.38
N THR A 329 -7.83 -30.90 -21.51
CA THR A 329 -6.96 -31.32 -20.43
C THR A 329 -5.73 -32.04 -21.00
N ASP A 330 -4.55 -31.68 -20.50
CA ASP A 330 -3.28 -32.28 -20.91
C ASP A 330 -2.93 -33.44 -19.98
N LEU A 331 -3.28 -34.66 -20.38
CA LEU A 331 -2.99 -35.89 -19.63
C LEU A 331 -1.55 -36.40 -19.87
N GLY A 332 -0.80 -35.81 -20.80
CA GLY A 332 0.47 -36.35 -21.29
C GLY A 332 0.24 -37.53 -22.24
N SER A 333 0.69 -37.41 -23.48
CA SER A 333 0.79 -38.54 -24.39
C SER A 333 1.92 -39.46 -23.91
N ARG A 334 1.61 -40.72 -23.67
CA ARG A 334 2.62 -41.78 -23.87
C ARG A 334 2.74 -42.06 -25.35
#